data_AF-A0A2S6H910-F1
#
_entry.id   AF-A0A2S6H910-F1
#
_cell.length_a   1.000
_cell.length_b   1.000
_cell.length_c   1.000
_cell.angle_alpha   90.00
_cell.angle_beta   90.00
_cell.angle_gamma   90.00
#
_symmetry.space_group_name_H-M   'P 1'
#
loop_
_entity.id
_entity.type
_entity.pdbx_description
1 polymer ?
#
loop_
_entity_poly.entity_id
_entity_poly.type
_entity_poly.pdbx_seq_one_letter_code
_entity_poly.pdbx_strand_id
1 'polypeptide(L)'
;MTNSKKTGRPSKSTCTYELTAIELHKIVGIHPDLPSVAIQPGNLEYLLDSIKLIRKDFFDQLLHCHPLTVVEKSGKIYCIANLRLFQAAKILLDETHKIPCLQVMNLSPESIVDFAQADFYLTHLLYSLRPADSNSQFLTLWDQLDAALRKRITPEITNITLQAKFLKISRQRHYPLKKKNDNNGSDNDS
;
A
#
# COMPACT_ATOMS: atom_id res chain seq x y z
N MET A 1 -3.50 36.07 48.41
CA MET A 1 -3.10 34.65 48.28
C MET A 1 -3.50 34.18 46.90
N THR A 2 -2.59 34.25 45.93
CA THR A 2 -2.83 33.86 44.54
C THR A 2 -2.21 32.49 44.30
N ASN A 3 -3.06 31.46 44.17
CA ASN A 3 -2.64 30.10 43.82
C ASN A 3 -2.22 30.07 42.35
N SER A 4 -0.90 30.12 42.11
CA SER A 4 -0.30 29.84 40.82
C SER A 4 -0.40 28.32 40.55
N LYS A 5 -1.36 27.94 39.70
CA LYS A 5 -1.42 26.61 39.10
C LYS A 5 -0.17 26.42 38.25
N LYS A 6 0.81 25.68 38.77
CA LYS A 6 1.91 25.13 37.98
C LYS A 6 1.32 24.15 36.96
N THR A 7 1.19 24.61 35.72
CA THR A 7 0.97 23.76 34.56
C THR A 7 2.25 22.98 34.30
N GLY A 8 2.35 21.78 34.87
CA GLY A 8 3.39 20.83 34.51
C GLY A 8 3.28 20.54 33.01
N ARG A 9 4.29 20.94 32.23
CA ARG A 9 4.42 20.48 30.85
C ARG A 9 4.47 18.95 30.89
N PRO A 10 3.62 18.23 30.14
CA PRO A 10 3.78 16.78 30.02
C PRO A 10 5.18 16.52 29.48
N SER A 11 5.92 15.68 30.20
CA SER A 11 7.17 15.09 29.75
C SER A 11 6.95 14.56 28.33
N LYS A 12 7.68 15.10 27.34
CA LYS A 12 7.67 14.57 25.97
C LYS A 12 8.20 13.13 26.04
N SER A 13 7.30 12.15 26.12
CA SER A 13 7.66 10.76 25.87
C SER A 13 8.26 10.71 24.47
N THR A 14 9.55 10.41 24.39
CA THR A 14 10.26 10.38 23.12
C THR A 14 9.99 9.01 22.51
N CYS A 15 9.18 9.00 21.46
CA CYS A 15 8.92 7.82 20.66
C CYS A 15 10.24 7.34 20.04
N THR A 16 10.52 6.04 20.13
CA THR A 16 11.72 5.41 19.57
C THR A 16 11.35 4.32 18.57
N TYR A 17 12.18 4.15 17.55
CA TYR A 17 11.92 3.24 16.44
C TYR A 17 13.08 2.27 16.28
N GLU A 18 12.76 1.01 16.01
CA GLU A 18 13.74 -0.03 15.72
C GLU A 18 13.28 -0.85 14.52
N LEU A 19 14.18 -1.13 13.57
CA LEU A 19 13.90 -2.04 12.47
C LEU A 19 14.28 -3.47 12.90
N THR A 20 13.30 -4.36 13.00
CA THR A 20 13.48 -5.74 13.45
C THR A 20 12.86 -6.71 12.45
N ALA A 21 13.37 -7.95 12.42
CA ALA A 21 12.79 -9.02 11.62
C ALA A 21 11.88 -9.88 12.52
N ILE A 22 10.58 -9.88 12.24
CA ILE A 22 9.57 -10.56 13.07
C ILE A 22 8.90 -11.67 12.26
N GLU A 23 8.72 -12.85 12.86
CA GLU A 23 7.97 -13.94 12.24
C GLU A 23 6.49 -13.56 12.16
N LEU A 24 5.86 -13.79 11.01
CA LEU A 24 4.51 -13.32 10.72
C LEU A 24 3.46 -13.75 11.77
N HIS A 25 3.56 -14.95 12.34
CA HIS A 25 2.64 -15.42 13.39
C HIS A 25 2.77 -14.68 14.72
N LYS A 26 3.91 -14.04 14.99
CA LYS A 26 4.11 -13.25 16.22
C LYS A 26 3.33 -11.94 16.19
N ILE A 27 2.96 -11.47 14.99
CA ILE A 27 2.03 -10.35 14.82
C ILE A 27 0.61 -10.89 14.94
N VAL A 28 0.02 -10.69 16.12
CA VAL A 28 -1.25 -11.30 16.52
C VAL A 28 -2.42 -10.76 15.68
N GLY A 29 -2.29 -9.54 15.16
CA GLY A 29 -3.29 -8.93 14.29
C GLY A 29 -3.13 -7.43 14.19
N ILE A 30 -4.20 -6.77 13.75
CA ILE A 30 -4.32 -5.32 13.80
C ILE A 30 -4.58 -4.91 15.25
N HIS A 31 -4.01 -3.79 15.68
CA HIS A 31 -4.19 -3.30 17.04
C HIS A 31 -5.69 -3.08 17.38
N PRO A 32 -6.16 -3.51 18.57
CA PRO A 32 -7.59 -3.54 18.92
C PRO A 32 -8.25 -2.16 19.00
N ASP A 33 -7.46 -1.08 19.09
CA ASP A 33 -7.96 0.30 19.13
C ASP A 33 -8.11 0.89 17.69
N LEU A 34 -7.83 0.11 16.64
CA LEU A 34 -7.92 0.51 15.22
C LEU A 34 -9.05 -0.13 14.39
N PRO A 35 -10.18 -0.62 14.93
CA PRO A 35 -11.16 -1.38 14.15
C PRO A 35 -11.81 -0.50 13.06
N SER A 36 -12.04 0.79 13.33
CA SER A 36 -12.57 1.74 12.33
C SER A 36 -11.62 1.97 11.16
N VAL A 37 -10.32 2.06 11.43
CA VAL A 37 -9.27 2.22 10.39
C VAL A 37 -9.08 0.92 9.62
N ALA A 38 -9.23 -0.25 10.25
CA ALA A 38 -9.12 -1.55 9.59
C ALA A 38 -10.28 -1.84 8.61
N ILE A 39 -11.47 -1.30 8.87
CA ILE A 39 -12.67 -1.46 8.01
C ILE A 39 -12.57 -0.59 6.76
N GLN A 40 -12.01 0.62 6.85
CA GLN A 40 -11.93 1.57 5.74
C GLN A 40 -11.25 1.03 4.47
N PRO A 41 -10.11 0.31 4.53
CA PRO A 41 -9.55 -0.34 3.37
C PRO A 41 -10.54 -1.32 2.72
N GLY A 42 -11.35 -2.05 3.50
CA GLY A 42 -12.32 -3.02 2.98
C GLY A 42 -13.30 -2.46 1.95
N ASN A 43 -13.53 -1.14 1.98
CA ASN A 43 -14.47 -0.42 1.13
C ASN A 43 -13.84 0.19 -0.13
N LEU A 44 -12.54 0.03 -0.36
CA LEU A 44 -11.86 0.54 -1.56
C LEU A 44 -11.87 -0.52 -2.66
N GLU A 45 -12.16 -0.12 -3.90
CA GLU A 45 -12.04 -1.00 -5.06
C GLU A 45 -10.56 -1.23 -5.39
N TYR A 46 -10.14 -2.50 -5.42
CA TYR A 46 -8.77 -2.89 -5.72
C TYR A 46 -8.57 -3.20 -7.21
N LEU A 47 -7.43 -2.75 -7.75
CA LEU A 47 -7.02 -2.95 -9.15
C LEU A 47 -6.59 -4.39 -9.48
N LEU A 48 -6.46 -5.27 -8.49
CA LEU A 48 -6.06 -6.67 -8.68
C LEU A 48 -7.19 -7.60 -8.22
N ASP A 49 -7.68 -8.43 -9.14
CA ASP A 49 -8.74 -9.43 -8.88
C ASP A 49 -8.33 -10.53 -7.88
N SER A 50 -7.04 -10.85 -7.80
CA SER A 50 -6.51 -11.84 -6.87
C SER A 50 -5.08 -11.51 -6.47
N ILE A 51 -4.84 -11.40 -5.16
CA ILE A 51 -3.52 -11.11 -4.63
C ILE A 51 -2.53 -12.27 -4.83
N LYS A 52 -3.03 -13.50 -5.02
CA LYS A 52 -2.23 -14.72 -5.25
C LYS A 52 -1.42 -14.70 -6.55
N LEU A 53 -1.69 -13.75 -7.43
CA LEU A 53 -0.97 -13.55 -8.69
C LEU A 53 0.37 -12.86 -8.50
N ILE A 54 0.61 -12.28 -7.32
CA ILE A 54 1.89 -11.67 -6.96
C ILE A 54 2.84 -12.78 -6.53
N ARG A 55 4.01 -12.87 -7.18
CA ARG A 55 5.04 -13.80 -6.73
C ARG A 55 5.58 -13.42 -5.35
N LYS A 56 5.79 -14.43 -4.51
CA LYS A 56 6.23 -14.27 -3.11
C LYS A 56 7.57 -13.52 -2.99
N ASP A 57 8.52 -13.75 -3.89
CA ASP A 57 9.86 -13.11 -3.85
C ASP A 57 9.80 -11.60 -4.10
N PHE A 58 8.95 -11.15 -5.03
CA PHE A 58 8.73 -9.71 -5.26
C PHE A 58 7.90 -9.07 -4.15
N PHE A 59 6.94 -9.81 -3.59
CA PHE A 59 6.21 -9.35 -2.42
C PHE A 59 7.12 -9.17 -1.20
N ASP A 60 8.07 -10.08 -1.00
CA ASP A 60 9.09 -9.96 0.04
C ASP A 60 9.98 -8.72 -0.17
N GLN A 61 10.40 -8.43 -1.39
CA GLN A 61 11.11 -7.19 -1.72
C GLN A 61 10.28 -5.93 -1.42
N LEU A 62 8.97 -5.96 -1.71
CA LEU A 62 8.07 -4.86 -1.38
C LEU A 62 8.03 -4.60 0.13
N LEU A 63 8.01 -5.66 0.95
CA LEU A 63 8.05 -5.53 2.42
C LEU A 63 9.39 -4.93 2.89
N HIS A 64 10.51 -5.22 2.23
CA HIS A 64 11.80 -4.60 2.55
C HIS A 64 11.82 -3.09 2.24
N CYS A 65 11.15 -2.67 1.17
CA CYS A 65 10.99 -1.25 0.84
C CYS A 65 9.99 -0.54 1.78
N HIS A 66 8.98 -1.28 2.25
CA HIS A 66 7.90 -0.76 3.10
C HIS A 66 7.66 -1.68 4.31
N PRO A 67 8.53 -1.62 5.34
CA PRO A 67 8.40 -2.44 6.54
C PRO A 67 7.03 -2.25 7.21
N LEU A 68 6.49 -3.32 7.81
CA LEU A 68 5.27 -3.19 8.59
C LEU A 68 5.54 -2.40 9.87
N THR A 69 4.67 -1.47 10.22
CA THR A 69 4.82 -0.75 11.49
C THR A 69 4.04 -1.46 12.58
N VAL A 70 4.72 -1.79 13.68
CA VAL A 70 4.16 -2.58 14.78
C VAL A 70 4.41 -1.94 16.14
N VAL A 71 3.56 -2.29 17.10
CA VAL A 71 3.70 -1.94 18.52
C VAL A 71 3.51 -3.17 19.39
N GLU A 72 4.13 -3.16 20.56
CA GLU A 72 3.88 -4.18 21.59
C GLU A 72 2.86 -3.66 22.61
N LYS A 73 1.81 -4.45 22.86
CA LYS A 73 0.79 -4.19 23.89
C LYS A 73 0.58 -5.47 24.70
N SER A 74 0.89 -5.41 26.00
CA SER A 74 0.72 -6.54 26.93
C SER A 74 1.41 -7.84 26.45
N GLY A 75 2.65 -7.75 25.97
CA GLY A 75 3.44 -8.90 25.50
C GLY A 75 3.04 -9.43 24.12
N LYS A 76 2.15 -8.72 23.39
CA LYS A 76 1.68 -9.11 22.06
C LYS A 76 2.03 -8.02 21.04
N ILE A 77 2.41 -8.45 19.84
CA ILE A 77 2.80 -7.54 18.76
C ILE A 77 1.59 -7.32 17.85
N TYR A 78 1.29 -6.06 17.57
CA TYR A 78 0.17 -5.63 16.75
C TYR A 78 0.64 -4.74 15.61
N CYS A 79 0.05 -4.94 14.44
CA CYS A 79 0.23 -4.06 13.29
C CYS A 79 -0.61 -2.79 13.45
N ILE A 80 0.01 -1.62 13.21
CA ILE A 80 -0.64 -0.30 13.35
C ILE A 80 -0.61 0.55 12.07
N ALA A 81 0.24 0.21 11.10
CA ALA A 81 0.30 0.89 9.79
C ALA A 81 0.63 -0.13 8.69
N ASN A 82 0.48 0.24 7.43
CA ASN A 82 0.62 -0.68 6.30
C ASN A 82 -0.33 -1.89 6.41
N LEU A 83 -1.56 -1.66 6.91
CA LEU A 83 -2.53 -2.71 7.23
C LEU A 83 -2.84 -3.62 6.03
N ARG A 84 -2.84 -3.07 4.81
CA ARG A 84 -3.03 -3.85 3.58
C ARG A 84 -1.85 -4.74 3.24
N LEU A 85 -0.61 -4.25 3.41
CA LEU A 85 0.58 -5.10 3.25
C LEU A 85 0.58 -6.22 4.29
N PHE A 86 0.16 -5.94 5.53
CA PHE A 86 0.01 -6.98 6.55
C PHE A 86 -1.01 -8.05 6.16
N GLN A 87 -2.21 -7.65 5.72
CA GLN A 87 -3.23 -8.59 5.24
C GLN A 87 -2.75 -9.41 4.03
N ALA A 88 -2.05 -8.77 3.09
CA ALA A 88 -1.45 -9.43 1.94
C ALA A 88 -0.39 -10.45 2.38
N ALA A 89 0.46 -10.12 3.36
CA ALA A 89 1.44 -11.02 3.93
C ALA A 89 0.79 -12.26 4.54
N LYS A 90 -0.32 -12.10 5.28
CA LYS A 90 -1.09 -13.23 5.84
C LYS A 90 -1.70 -14.16 4.78
N ILE A 91 -1.86 -13.69 3.54
CA ILE A 91 -2.38 -14.51 2.43
C ILE A 91 -1.25 -15.16 1.63
N LEU A 92 -0.13 -14.45 1.45
CA LEU A 92 0.94 -14.84 0.52
C LEU A 92 2.11 -15.58 1.17
N LEU A 93 2.40 -15.30 2.44
CA LEU A 93 3.58 -15.78 3.13
C LEU A 93 3.22 -16.81 4.20
N ASP A 94 4.20 -17.64 4.52
CA ASP A 94 4.04 -18.69 5.53
C ASP A 94 4.17 -18.07 6.94
N GLU A 95 3.54 -18.70 7.94
CA GLU A 95 3.46 -18.16 9.30
C GLU A 95 4.81 -17.95 10.00
N THR A 96 5.83 -18.70 9.61
CA THR A 96 7.20 -18.60 10.12
C THR A 96 8.08 -17.66 9.29
N HIS A 97 7.54 -17.05 8.22
CA HIS A 97 8.31 -16.12 7.38
C HIS A 97 8.67 -14.87 8.19
N LYS A 98 9.94 -14.48 8.16
CA LYS A 98 10.44 -13.29 8.84
C LYS A 98 10.26 -12.09 7.94
N ILE A 99 9.49 -11.11 8.40
CA ILE A 99 9.23 -9.87 7.67
C ILE A 99 9.89 -8.69 8.38
N PRO A 100 10.37 -7.68 7.63
CA PRO A 100 10.89 -6.45 8.21
C PRO A 100 9.76 -5.65 8.86
N CYS A 101 9.97 -5.26 10.11
CA CYS A 101 9.03 -4.49 10.90
C CYS A 101 9.72 -3.27 11.51
N LEU A 102 9.10 -2.10 11.38
CA LEU A 102 9.43 -0.93 12.17
C LEU A 102 8.68 -1.03 13.50
N GLN A 103 9.36 -1.47 14.55
CA GLN A 103 8.82 -1.53 15.89
C GLN A 103 8.87 -0.15 16.54
N VAL A 104 7.70 0.34 16.94
CA VAL A 104 7.54 1.63 17.60
C VAL A 104 7.38 1.41 19.10
N MET A 105 8.26 2.03 19.88
CA MET A 105 8.31 1.93 21.33
C MET A 105 7.95 3.26 21.98
N ASN A 106 7.40 3.18 23.20
CA ASN A 106 7.02 4.37 23.99
C ASN A 106 5.97 5.28 23.31
N LEU A 107 5.15 4.70 22.42
CA LEU A 107 4.05 5.39 21.76
C LEU A 107 2.83 5.45 22.70
N SER A 108 2.22 6.63 22.86
CA SER A 108 1.00 6.74 23.67
C SER A 108 -0.19 6.09 22.95
N PRO A 109 -1.21 5.61 23.68
CA PRO A 109 -2.41 5.03 23.07
C PRO A 109 -3.09 5.95 22.06
N GLU A 110 -3.18 7.25 22.35
CA GLU A 110 -3.76 8.25 21.45
C GLU A 110 -2.93 8.37 20.17
N SER A 111 -1.61 8.39 20.30
CA SER A 111 -0.70 8.45 19.14
C SER A 111 -0.74 7.19 18.27
N ILE A 112 -1.17 6.02 18.78
CA ILE A 112 -1.35 4.81 17.95
C ILE A 112 -2.45 5.05 16.91
N VAL A 113 -3.57 5.65 17.32
CA VAL A 113 -4.70 5.95 16.44
C VAL A 113 -4.30 7.00 15.42
N ASP A 114 -3.68 8.10 15.86
CA ASP A 114 -3.21 9.16 14.98
C ASP A 114 -2.23 8.65 13.93
N PHE A 115 -1.31 7.77 14.34
CA PHE A 115 -0.32 7.16 13.43
C PHE A 115 -0.99 6.31 12.35
N ALA A 116 -1.92 5.44 12.75
CA ALA A 116 -2.64 4.57 11.82
C ALA A 116 -3.51 5.37 10.85
N GLN A 117 -4.19 6.42 11.33
CA GLN A 117 -4.98 7.31 10.51
C GLN A 117 -4.10 8.11 9.54
N ALA A 118 -2.97 8.65 10.02
CA ALA A 118 -2.03 9.37 9.19
C ALA A 118 -1.48 8.49 8.07
N ASP A 119 -1.05 7.26 8.37
CA ASP A 119 -0.65 6.29 7.34
C ASP A 119 -1.79 6.06 6.35
N PHE A 120 -2.98 5.68 6.82
CA PHE A 120 -4.10 5.39 5.93
C PHE A 120 -4.43 6.59 5.03
N TYR A 121 -4.69 7.78 5.59
CA TYR A 121 -5.07 8.94 4.79
C TYR A 121 -3.93 9.45 3.90
N LEU A 122 -2.70 9.57 4.41
CA LEU A 122 -1.60 10.14 3.63
C LEU A 122 -1.09 9.17 2.58
N THR A 123 -1.03 7.87 2.84
CA THR A 123 -0.72 6.85 1.83
C THR A 123 -1.72 6.95 0.69
N HIS A 124 -3.02 7.05 0.99
CA HIS A 124 -4.00 7.26 -0.06
C HIS A 124 -3.88 8.63 -0.72
N LEU A 125 -3.64 9.74 -0.02
CA LEU A 125 -3.51 11.06 -0.65
C LEU A 125 -2.23 11.21 -1.50
N LEU A 126 -1.13 10.59 -1.09
CA LEU A 126 0.16 10.64 -1.76
C LEU A 126 0.24 9.65 -2.94
N TYR A 127 -0.37 8.46 -2.81
CA TYR A 127 -0.41 7.47 -3.89
C TYR A 127 -1.68 7.56 -4.76
N SER A 128 -2.78 8.13 -4.26
CA SER A 128 -3.95 8.50 -5.07
C SER A 128 -3.71 9.84 -5.73
N LEU A 129 -2.92 9.84 -6.79
CA LEU A 129 -3.24 10.71 -7.90
C LEU A 129 -4.58 10.22 -8.45
N ARG A 130 -5.65 10.99 -8.19
CA ARG A 130 -7.10 10.81 -8.52
C ARG A 130 -7.52 9.42 -9.04
N PRO A 131 -8.59 8.79 -8.52
CA PRO A 131 -9.09 7.51 -9.05
C PRO A 131 -9.33 7.45 -10.59
N ALA A 132 -9.60 8.59 -11.23
CA ALA A 132 -9.70 8.69 -12.69
C ALA A 132 -8.37 8.43 -13.42
N ASP A 133 -7.24 8.66 -12.76
CA ASP A 133 -5.88 8.58 -13.28
C ASP A 133 -5.14 7.29 -12.87
N SER A 134 -5.66 6.52 -11.91
CA SER A 134 -4.99 5.29 -11.43
C SER A 134 -4.80 4.26 -12.54
N ASN A 135 -5.81 4.10 -13.41
CA ASN A 135 -5.74 3.20 -14.56
C ASN A 135 -4.76 3.74 -15.62
N SER A 136 -4.81 5.02 -15.97
CA SER A 136 -3.90 5.59 -16.98
C SER A 136 -2.45 5.57 -16.52
N GLN A 137 -2.20 5.75 -15.23
CA GLN A 137 -0.88 5.65 -14.62
C GLN A 137 -0.39 4.23 -14.53
N PHE A 138 -1.23 3.27 -14.12
CA PHE A 138 -0.85 1.86 -14.14
C PHE A 138 -0.47 1.43 -15.56
N LEU A 139 -1.24 1.85 -16.57
CA LEU A 139 -0.93 1.57 -17.97
C LEU A 139 0.38 2.24 -18.42
N THR A 140 0.60 3.49 -18.04
CA THR A 140 1.83 4.23 -18.36
C THR A 140 3.06 3.58 -17.72
N LEU A 141 2.98 3.27 -16.41
CA LEU A 141 4.03 2.57 -15.68
C LEU A 141 4.25 1.17 -16.27
N TRP A 142 3.18 0.43 -16.54
CA TRP A 142 3.26 -0.90 -17.14
C TRP A 142 3.95 -0.87 -18.49
N ASP A 143 3.62 0.09 -19.36
CA ASP A 143 4.25 0.24 -20.67
C ASP A 143 5.72 0.67 -20.58
N GLN A 144 6.09 1.40 -19.52
CA GLN A 144 7.48 1.80 -19.22
C GLN A 144 8.31 0.68 -18.58
N LEU A 145 7.68 -0.31 -17.94
CA LEU A 145 8.40 -1.48 -17.40
C LEU A 145 8.93 -2.33 -18.54
N ASP A 146 10.16 -2.82 -18.43
CA ASP A 146 10.72 -3.78 -19.38
C ASP A 146 9.84 -5.06 -19.45
N ALA A 147 9.70 -5.63 -20.65
CA ALA A 147 8.88 -6.82 -20.88
C ALA A 147 9.38 -8.05 -20.08
N ALA A 148 10.68 -8.18 -19.89
CA ALA A 148 11.26 -9.25 -19.08
C ALA A 148 10.89 -9.08 -17.59
N LEU A 149 10.90 -7.85 -17.07
CA LEU A 149 10.48 -7.52 -15.71
C LEU A 149 8.98 -7.74 -15.51
N ARG A 150 8.13 -7.35 -16.46
CA ARG A 150 6.68 -7.65 -16.44
C ARG A 150 6.42 -9.15 -16.36
N LYS A 151 7.09 -9.94 -17.21
CA LYS A 151 6.99 -11.41 -17.19
C LYS A 151 7.51 -12.02 -15.89
N ARG A 152 8.52 -11.41 -15.29
CA ARG A 152 9.08 -11.87 -14.01
C ARG A 152 8.14 -11.61 -12.84
N ILE A 153 7.55 -10.43 -12.73
CA ILE A 153 6.72 -10.03 -11.58
C ILE A 153 5.31 -10.64 -11.66
N THR A 154 4.71 -10.63 -12.86
CA THR A 154 3.33 -11.05 -13.12
C THR A 154 3.27 -12.00 -14.33
N PRO A 155 3.75 -13.25 -14.20
CA PRO A 155 3.91 -14.18 -15.33
C PRO A 155 2.59 -14.57 -16.01
N GLU A 156 1.47 -14.47 -15.29
CA GLU A 156 0.13 -14.84 -15.79
C GLU A 156 -0.51 -13.74 -16.66
N ILE A 157 0.00 -12.49 -16.57
CA ILE A 157 -0.47 -11.37 -17.39
C ILE A 157 0.30 -11.35 -18.71
N THR A 158 -0.07 -12.24 -19.62
CA THR A 158 0.65 -12.47 -20.88
C THR A 158 0.14 -11.62 -22.04
N ASN A 159 -1.06 -11.05 -21.94
CA ASN A 159 -1.67 -10.27 -23.00
C ASN A 159 -2.61 -9.18 -22.48
N ILE A 160 -2.94 -8.24 -23.36
CA ILE A 160 -3.76 -7.07 -23.07
C ILE A 160 -5.19 -7.41 -22.63
N THR A 161 -5.75 -8.54 -23.07
CA THR A 161 -7.08 -8.98 -22.68
C THR A 161 -7.09 -9.42 -21.22
N LEU A 162 -6.07 -10.16 -20.80
CA LEU A 162 -5.88 -10.54 -19.40
C LEU A 162 -5.58 -9.30 -18.54
N GLN A 163 -4.71 -8.41 -19.02
CA GLN A 163 -4.41 -7.15 -18.33
C GLN A 163 -5.65 -6.27 -18.12
N ALA A 164 -6.44 -6.03 -19.17
CA ALA A 164 -7.68 -5.24 -19.08
C ALA A 164 -8.72 -5.89 -18.15
N LYS A 165 -8.80 -7.22 -18.18
CA LYS A 165 -9.65 -8.00 -17.27
C LYS A 165 -9.22 -7.79 -15.82
N PHE A 166 -7.92 -7.89 -15.50
CA PHE A 166 -7.40 -7.69 -14.15
C PHE A 166 -7.67 -6.29 -13.61
N LEU A 167 -7.53 -5.27 -14.46
CA LEU A 167 -7.76 -3.88 -14.09
C LEU A 167 -9.26 -3.49 -14.08
N LYS A 168 -10.16 -4.42 -14.42
CA LYS A 168 -11.61 -4.16 -14.60
C LYS A 168 -11.91 -2.98 -15.52
N ILE A 169 -11.08 -2.77 -16.53
CA ILE A 169 -11.28 -1.73 -17.54
C ILE A 169 -11.68 -2.33 -18.88
N SER A 170 -12.45 -1.58 -19.67
CA SER A 170 -12.70 -1.99 -21.04
C SER A 170 -11.38 -1.97 -21.84
N ARG A 171 -11.20 -2.94 -22.73
CA ARG A 171 -10.04 -3.00 -23.64
C ARG A 171 -9.87 -1.72 -24.47
N GLN A 172 -10.97 -1.01 -24.73
CA GLN A 172 -10.96 0.29 -25.42
C GLN A 172 -10.47 1.45 -24.54
N ARG A 173 -10.66 1.43 -23.22
CA ARG A 173 -10.05 2.42 -22.31
C ARG A 173 -8.55 2.20 -22.11
N HIS A 174 -8.06 1.00 -22.42
CA HIS A 174 -6.64 0.64 -22.38
C HIS A 174 -5.79 1.36 -23.44
N TYR A 175 -6.45 1.89 -24.48
CA TYR A 175 -5.86 2.77 -25.48
C TYR A 175 -6.79 3.98 -25.65
N PRO A 176 -6.45 5.20 -25.18
CA PRO A 176 -6.96 6.35 -25.91
C PRO A 176 -6.44 6.16 -27.33
N LEU A 177 -7.38 5.96 -28.27
CA LEU A 177 -7.10 5.75 -29.69
C LEU A 177 -5.91 6.62 -30.07
N LYS A 178 -4.81 6.01 -30.54
CA LYS A 178 -3.72 6.73 -31.20
C LYS A 178 -4.41 7.79 -32.05
N LYS A 179 -4.25 9.07 -31.71
CA LYS A 179 -4.74 10.17 -32.54
C LYS A 179 -4.33 9.76 -33.94
N LYS A 180 -5.31 9.55 -34.83
CA LYS A 180 -5.04 9.43 -36.27
C LYS A 180 -4.14 10.63 -36.55
N ASN A 181 -2.90 10.38 -36.92
CA ASN A 181 -2.08 11.44 -37.50
C ASN A 181 -2.92 12.01 -38.64
N ASP A 182 -3.19 13.30 -38.56
CA ASP A 182 -3.79 14.09 -39.62
C ASP A 182 -2.83 14.07 -40.82
N ASN A 183 -2.83 12.98 -41.58
CA ASN A 183 -2.35 12.95 -42.95
C ASN A 183 -3.50 13.45 -43.83
N ASN A 184 -3.79 14.74 -43.74
CA ASN A 184 -4.44 15.50 -44.81
C ASN A 184 -3.53 16.70 -45.11
N GLY A 185 -2.31 16.40 -45.54
CA GLY A 185 -1.54 17.29 -46.39
C GLY A 185 -2.16 17.23 -47.78
N SER A 186 -2.90 18.28 -48.09
CA SER A 186 -3.48 18.67 -49.37
C SER A 186 -2.66 18.23 -50.60
N ASP A 187 -3.26 17.40 -51.44
CA ASP A 187 -2.98 17.37 -52.87
C ASP A 187 -4.17 18.00 -53.61
N ASN A 188 -3.83 18.89 -54.54
CA ASN A 188 -4.59 19.35 -55.70
C ASN A 188 -5.76 20.33 -55.46
N ASP A 189 -5.46 21.61 -55.68
CA ASP A 189 -6.32 22.44 -56.52
C ASP A 189 -5.50 22.95 -57.72
N SER A 190 -6.12 22.81 -58.89
CA SER A 190 -5.65 23.27 -60.19
C SER A 190 -5.79 24.78 -60.37
#